data_AF-A0A418WA18-F1
#
_entry.id   AF-A0A418WA18-F1
#
_cell.length_a   1.000
_cell.length_b   1.000
_cell.length_c   1.000
_cell.angle_alpha   90.00
_cell.angle_beta   90.00
_cell.angle_gamma   90.00
#
_symmetry.space_group_name_H-M   'P 1'
#
loop_
_entity.id
_entity.type
_entity.pdbx_description
1 polymer ?
#
loop_
_entity_poly.entity_id
_entity_poly.type
_entity_poly.pdbx_seq_one_letter_code
_entity_poly.pdbx_strand_id
1 'polypeptide(L)'
;MAYLSIRDLQKLSAEKIAALPGPTAVKSGNRTVGMLIPFRAPDPARLDAVLAKAEALAKERDPAEDDAALIAMGIDPTNWSVEAVAALMNETRTKR
;
A
#
# COMPACT_ATOMS: atom_id res chain seq x y z
N MET A 1 -7.51 9.09 -19.62
CA MET A 1 -8.35 7.88 -19.78
C MET A 1 -8.47 7.22 -18.41
N ALA A 2 -9.67 7.06 -17.88
CA ALA A 2 -9.87 6.52 -16.53
C ALA A 2 -9.68 4.98 -16.44
N TYR A 3 -9.72 4.29 -17.58
CA TYR A 3 -9.51 2.84 -17.67
C TYR A 3 -9.06 2.44 -19.09
N LEU A 4 -8.51 1.23 -19.21
CA LEU A 4 -8.23 0.54 -20.47
C LEU A 4 -9.18 -0.65 -20.59
N SER A 5 -9.74 -0.91 -21.77
CA SER A 5 -10.43 -2.18 -22.00
C SER A 5 -9.40 -3.30 -22.16
N ILE A 6 -9.80 -4.55 -21.88
CA ILE A 6 -8.94 -5.73 -22.09
C ILE A 6 -8.48 -5.84 -23.56
N ARG A 7 -9.33 -5.41 -24.51
CA ARG A 7 -9.03 -5.39 -25.94
C ARG A 7 -8.02 -4.29 -26.30
N ASP A 8 -8.07 -3.15 -25.63
CA ASP A 8 -7.10 -2.06 -25.85
C ASP A 8 -5.76 -2.39 -25.22
N LEU A 9 -5.77 -3.06 -24.06
CA LEU A 9 -4.57 -3.55 -23.40
C LEU A 9 -3.74 -4.44 -24.33
N GLN A 10 -4.39 -5.36 -25.04
CA GLN A 10 -3.74 -6.27 -26.00
C GLN A 10 -3.08 -5.55 -27.20
N LYS A 11 -3.44 -4.29 -27.47
CA LYS A 11 -2.92 -3.49 -28.59
C LYS A 11 -1.85 -2.48 -28.17
N LEU A 12 -1.62 -2.31 -26.87
CA LEU A 12 -0.67 -1.35 -26.35
C LEU A 12 0.77 -1.87 -26.49
N SER A 13 1.67 -1.02 -27.00
CA SER A 13 3.10 -1.30 -26.97
C SER A 13 3.68 -1.06 -25.57
N ALA A 14 4.87 -1.61 -25.32
CA ALA A 14 5.60 -1.36 -24.08
C ALA A 14 5.87 0.13 -23.85
N GLU A 15 6.21 0.92 -24.89
CA GLU A 15 6.43 2.37 -24.72
C GLU A 15 5.16 3.09 -24.30
N LYS A 16 4.00 2.72 -24.87
CA LYS A 16 2.72 3.33 -24.48
C LYS A 16 2.33 2.97 -23.05
N ILE A 17 2.63 1.74 -22.61
CA ILE A 17 2.42 1.33 -21.21
C ILE A 17 3.32 2.17 -20.28
N ALA A 18 4.60 2.35 -20.60
CA ALA A 18 5.52 3.16 -19.81
C ALA A 18 5.10 4.63 -19.72
N ALA A 19 4.48 5.16 -20.78
CA ALA A 19 3.98 6.53 -20.84
C ALA A 19 2.69 6.78 -20.02
N LEU A 20 1.98 5.73 -19.56
CA LEU A 20 0.76 5.89 -18.77
C LEU A 20 1.03 6.67 -17.47
N PRO A 21 0.27 7.73 -17.15
CA PRO A 21 0.60 8.67 -16.06
C PRO A 21 0.61 8.03 -14.67
N GLY A 22 0.01 6.86 -14.50
CA GLY A 22 0.00 6.11 -13.24
C GLY A 22 -0.76 4.78 -13.36
N PRO A 23 -1.09 4.16 -12.21
CA PRO A 23 -1.91 2.96 -12.16
C PRO A 23 -3.22 3.17 -12.92
N THR A 24 -3.51 2.27 -13.86
CA THR A 24 -4.67 2.37 -14.75
C THR A 24 -5.52 1.11 -14.65
N ALA A 25 -6.82 1.26 -14.39
CA ALA A 25 -7.75 0.13 -14.29
C ALA A 25 -7.93 -0.56 -15.65
N VAL A 26 -7.99 -1.89 -15.65
CA VAL A 26 -8.29 -2.71 -16.85
C VAL A 26 -9.69 -3.30 -16.71
N LYS A 27 -10.55 -3.09 -17.72
CA LYS A 27 -11.95 -3.52 -17.73
C LYS A 27 -12.24 -4.56 -18.81
N SER A 28 -13.08 -5.54 -18.48
CA SER A 28 -13.76 -6.41 -19.44
C SER A 28 -15.27 -6.14 -19.34
N GLY A 29 -15.85 -5.53 -20.39
CA GLY A 29 -17.17 -4.91 -20.28
C GLY A 29 -17.20 -3.84 -19.18
N ASN A 30 -18.15 -3.94 -18.25
CA ASN A 30 -18.28 -3.01 -17.12
C ASN A 30 -17.47 -3.41 -15.87
N ARG A 31 -16.85 -4.61 -15.86
CA ARG A 31 -16.13 -5.13 -14.70
C ARG A 31 -14.65 -4.75 -14.77
N THR A 32 -14.12 -4.18 -13.69
CA THR A 32 -12.67 -4.08 -13.50
C THR A 32 -12.11 -5.46 -13.20
N VAL A 33 -11.18 -5.93 -14.03
CA VAL A 33 -10.58 -7.26 -13.96
C VAL A 33 -9.11 -7.22 -13.54
N GLY A 34 -8.49 -6.04 -13.55
CA GLY A 34 -7.11 -5.88 -13.11
C GLY A 34 -6.67 -4.42 -13.07
N MET A 35 -5.42 -4.22 -12.70
CA MET A 35 -4.77 -2.92 -12.66
C MET A 35 -3.41 -3.03 -13.36
N LEU A 36 -3.17 -2.15 -14.32
CA LEU A 36 -1.89 -2.02 -14.99
C LEU A 36 -1.09 -0.93 -14.27
N ILE A 37 0.07 -1.30 -13.73
CA ILE A 37 0.99 -0.38 -13.06
C ILE A 37 2.26 -0.31 -13.91
N PRO A 38 2.52 0.82 -14.58
CA PRO A 38 3.76 1.01 -15.31
C PRO A 38 4.94 0.99 -14.35
N PHE A 39 5.95 0.16 -14.65
CA PHE A 39 7.23 0.25 -13.95
C PHE A 39 7.95 1.51 -14.40
N ARG A 40 8.23 2.41 -13.46
CA ARG A 40 9.01 3.62 -13.69
C ARG A 40 10.17 3.64 -12.71
N ALA A 41 11.31 4.16 -13.15
CA ALA A 41 12.34 4.54 -12.21
C ALA A 41 11.71 5.50 -11.20
N PRO A 42 11.93 5.27 -9.88
CA PRO A 42 11.45 6.21 -8.88
C PRO A 42 12.08 7.57 -9.15
N ASP A 43 11.28 8.63 -9.05
CA ASP A 43 11.80 10.00 -9.02
C ASP A 43 12.57 10.17 -7.71
N PRO A 44 13.91 10.31 -7.73
CA PRO A 44 14.71 10.34 -6.51
C PRO A 44 14.31 11.49 -5.59
N ALA A 45 14.01 12.67 -6.16
CA ALA A 45 13.60 13.83 -5.37
C ALA A 45 12.26 13.60 -4.67
N ARG A 46 11.32 12.92 -5.34
CA ARG A 46 10.06 12.53 -4.71
C ARG A 46 10.27 11.49 -3.62
N LEU A 47 11.16 10.52 -3.84
CA LEU A 47 11.47 9.50 -2.85
C LEU A 47 12.10 10.13 -1.60
N ASP A 48 13.08 11.01 -1.79
CA ASP A 48 13.73 11.74 -0.70
C ASP A 48 12.72 12.57 0.11
N ALA A 49 11.77 13.25 -0.56
CA ALA A 49 10.72 13.99 0.12
C ALA A 49 9.78 13.09 0.96
N VAL A 50 9.45 11.89 0.44
CA VAL A 50 8.65 10.90 1.19
C VAL A 50 9.42 10.37 2.39
N LEU A 51 10.70 10.06 2.22
CA LEU A 51 11.57 9.59 3.30
C LEU A 51 11.75 10.66 4.39
N ALA A 52 12.03 11.90 4.00
CA ALA A 52 12.13 13.02 4.95
C ALA A 52 10.83 13.23 5.74
N LYS A 53 9.67 13.09 5.08
CA LYS A 53 8.38 13.13 5.76
C LYS A 53 8.20 11.96 6.74
N ALA A 54 8.58 10.75 6.34
CA ALA A 54 8.50 9.58 7.20
C ALA A 54 9.42 9.70 8.42
N GLU A 55 10.63 10.23 8.24
CA GLU A 55 11.57 10.52 9.33
C GLU A 55 11.04 11.59 10.28
N ALA A 56 10.42 12.65 9.76
CA ALA A 56 9.80 13.68 10.60
C ALA A 56 8.67 13.10 11.46
N LEU A 57 7.78 12.29 10.87
CA LEU A 57 6.73 11.58 11.59
C LEU A 57 7.29 10.60 12.62
N ALA A 58 8.39 9.91 12.30
CA ALA A 58 9.03 8.97 13.21
C ALA A 58 9.65 9.68 14.43
N LYS A 59 10.16 10.92 14.28
CA LYS A 59 10.69 11.71 15.40
C LYS A 59 9.63 12.13 16.40
N GLU A 60 8.37 12.24 15.96
CA GLU A 60 7.24 12.59 16.81
C GLU A 60 6.62 11.35 17.50
N ARG A 61 7.05 10.13 17.14
CA ARG A 61 6.59 8.92 17.82
C ARG A 61 7.39 8.69 19.09
N ASP A 62 6.70 8.52 20.20
CA ASP A 62 7.26 7.96 21.42
C ASP A 62 6.99 6.44 21.44
N PRO A 63 8.02 5.59 21.27
CA PRO A 63 7.85 4.14 21.34
C PRO A 63 7.21 3.66 22.65
N ALA A 64 7.43 4.37 23.76
CA ALA A 64 6.85 4.00 25.05
C ALA A 64 5.34 4.27 25.11
N GLU A 65 4.87 5.34 24.46
CA GLU A 65 3.43 5.60 24.32
C GLU A 65 2.76 4.57 23.39
N ASP A 66 3.42 4.20 22.30
CA ASP A 66 2.95 3.15 21.39
C ASP A 66 2.87 1.79 22.13
N ASP A 67 3.89 1.42 22.89
CA ASP A 67 3.92 0.19 23.68
C ASP A 67 2.84 0.20 24.78
N ALA A 68 2.64 1.34 25.46
CA ALA A 68 1.58 1.49 26.44
C ALA A 68 0.19 1.34 25.82
N ALA A 69 -0.03 1.87 24.61
CA ALA A 69 -1.28 1.71 23.88
C ALA A 69 -1.51 0.24 23.47
N LEU A 70 -0.46 -0.46 23.02
CA LEU A 70 -0.54 -1.90 22.70
C LEU A 70 -0.87 -2.73 23.94
N ILE A 71 -0.22 -2.45 25.08
CA ILE A 71 -0.51 -3.12 26.35
C ILE A 71 -1.95 -2.86 26.81
N ALA A 72 -2.45 -1.63 26.65
CA ALA A 72 -3.85 -1.30 26.97
C ALA A 72 -4.85 -2.06 26.08
N MET A 73 -4.43 -2.48 24.89
CA MET A 73 -5.19 -3.36 24.00
C MET A 73 -5.01 -4.86 24.32
N GLY A 74 -4.20 -5.22 25.32
CA GLY A 74 -3.89 -6.61 25.68
C GLY A 74 -2.82 -7.26 24.80
N ILE A 75 -2.06 -6.46 24.04
CA ILE A 75 -1.02 -6.91 23.11
C ILE A 75 0.34 -6.80 23.80
N ASP A 76 1.15 -7.86 23.73
CA ASP A 76 2.55 -7.81 24.13
C ASP A 76 3.39 -7.20 22.98
N PRO A 77 3.97 -5.98 23.15
CA PRO A 77 4.69 -5.28 22.10
C PRO A 77 6.03 -5.96 21.72
N THR A 78 6.48 -6.95 22.50
CA THR A 78 7.71 -7.70 22.23
C THR A 78 7.48 -9.03 21.52
N ASN A 79 6.22 -9.51 21.48
CA ASN A 79 5.86 -10.80 20.91
C ASN A 79 5.24 -10.65 19.51
N TRP A 80 6.08 -10.78 18.48
CA TRP A 80 5.69 -10.73 17.06
C TRP A 80 5.60 -12.12 16.40
N SER A 81 5.35 -13.16 17.19
CA SER A 81 5.12 -14.51 16.66
C SER A 81 3.91 -14.54 15.72
N VAL A 82 3.89 -15.51 14.79
CA VAL A 82 2.79 -15.67 13.83
C VAL A 82 1.47 -15.87 14.57
N GLU A 83 1.50 -16.59 15.69
CA GLU A 83 0.36 -16.84 16.57
C GLU A 83 -0.17 -15.55 17.21
N ALA A 84 0.71 -14.69 17.72
CA ALA A 84 0.34 -13.41 18.33
C ALA A 84 -0.28 -12.46 17.30
N VAL A 85 0.30 -12.38 16.09
CA VAL A 85 -0.24 -11.56 14.99
C VAL A 85 -1.60 -12.09 14.53
N ALA A 86 -1.77 -13.41 14.42
CA ALA A 86 -3.04 -14.02 14.04
C ALA A 86 -4.16 -13.73 15.06
N ALA A 87 -3.84 -13.76 16.36
CA ALA A 87 -4.78 -13.40 17.42
C ALA A 87 -5.27 -11.94 17.31
N LEU A 88 -4.34 -11.00 17.11
CA LEU A 88 -4.66 -9.56 16.92
C LEU A 88 -5.56 -9.32 15.70
N MET A 89 -5.26 -9.98 14.58
CA MET A 89 -6.03 -9.84 13.34
C MET A 89 -7.45 -10.43 13.46
N ASN A 90 -7.65 -11.44 14.32
CA ASN A 90 -8.96 -12.00 14.61
C ASN A 90 -9.79 -11.09 15.54
N GLU A 91 -9.18 -10.47 16.56
CA GLU A 91 -9.89 -9.51 17.42
C GLU A 91 -10.37 -8.28 16.65
N THR A 92 -9.54 -7.73 15.77
CA THR A 92 -9.87 -6.55 14.95
C THR A 92 -10.97 -6.82 13.92
N ARG A 93 -11.11 -8.07 13.47
CA ARG A 93 -12.24 -8.50 12.62
C ARG A 93 -13.56 -8.61 13.38
N THR A 94 -13.53 -8.92 14.66
CA THR A 94 -14.75 -9.13 15.47
C THR A 94 -15.32 -7.82 16.01
N LYS A 95 -14.50 -6.76 16.09
CA LYS A 95 -14.88 -5.40 16.52
C LYS A 95 -15.40 -4.49 15.38
N ARG A 96 -15.45 -4.98 14.13
CA ARG A 96 -15.98 -4.26 12.95
C ARG A 96 -17.33 -4.82 12.53
#